data_AF-K1SHX4-F1
#
_entry.id   AF-K1SHX4-F1
#
_cell.length_a   1.000
_cell.length_b   1.000
_cell.length_c   1.000
_cell.angle_alpha   90.00
_cell.angle_beta   90.00
_cell.angle_gamma   90.00
#
_symmetry.space_group_name_H-M   'P 1'
#
loop_
_entity.id
_entity.type
_entity.pdbx_description
1 polymer ?
#
loop_
_entity_poly.entity_id
_entity_poly.type
_entity_poly.pdbx_seq_one_letter_code
_entity_poly.pdbx_strand_id
1 'polypeptide(L)'
;MKKILMFLASLAIGSTSFVSCTDLSEETYSVIPSDEFFNNEEEFLMSAGRIYAYLVRYTCYRCIWGTITVSTDEGVSPLREGNQWVDDGVWRDMHAHTWTPDMQDLETIWEFLFGGISLC
;
A
#
# COMPACT_ATOMS: atom_id res chain seq x y z
N MET A 1 36.69 3.78 58.13
CA MET A 1 35.54 2.85 58.01
C MET A 1 34.30 3.51 57.41
N LYS A 2 33.74 4.59 57.99
CA LYS A 2 32.53 5.26 57.44
C LYS A 2 32.67 5.75 55.98
N LYS A 3 33.81 6.29 55.57
CA LYS A 3 34.07 6.75 54.19
C LYS A 3 34.13 5.60 53.17
N ILE A 4 34.63 4.44 53.58
CA ILE A 4 34.69 3.22 52.75
C ILE A 4 33.29 2.62 52.60
N LEU A 5 32.51 2.61 53.69
CA LEU A 5 31.10 2.22 53.66
C LEU A 5 30.24 3.14 52.78
N MET A 6 30.48 4.46 52.81
CA MET A 6 29.79 5.41 51.93
C MET A 6 30.17 5.22 50.44
N PHE A 7 31.43 4.90 50.15
CA PHE A 7 31.88 4.62 48.79
C PHE A 7 31.28 3.33 48.22
N LEU A 8 31.25 2.26 49.03
CA LEU A 8 30.59 0.99 48.69
C LEU A 8 29.07 1.16 48.47
N ALA A 9 28.41 1.99 49.30
CA ALA A 9 26.99 2.30 49.13
C ALA A 9 26.72 3.08 47.83
N SER A 10 27.58 4.04 47.46
CA SER A 10 27.44 4.77 46.20
C SER A 10 27.67 3.88 44.97
N LEU A 11 28.56 2.90 45.05
CA LEU A 11 28.83 1.97 43.96
C LEU A 11 27.67 0.98 43.74
N ALA A 12 27.05 0.52 44.84
CA ALA A 12 25.87 -0.35 44.79
C ALA A 12 24.63 0.36 44.19
N ILE A 13 24.46 1.66 44.49
CA ILE A 13 23.37 2.48 43.92
C ILE A 13 23.63 2.79 42.44
N GLY A 14 24.89 2.96 42.02
CA GLY A 14 25.22 3.16 40.60
C GLY A 14 25.02 1.92 39.73
N SER A 15 25.22 0.71 40.30
CA SER A 15 25.06 -0.55 39.55
C SER A 15 23.61 -0.90 39.19
N THR A 16 22.61 -0.38 39.90
CA THR A 16 21.19 -0.65 39.58
C THR A 16 20.68 0.18 38.40
N SER A 17 21.41 1.23 37.98
CA SER A 17 21.05 2.06 36.83
C SER A 17 21.27 1.37 35.47
N PHE A 18 21.96 0.23 35.43
CA PHE A 18 22.21 -0.55 34.21
C PHE A 18 21.24 -1.72 34.01
N VAL A 19 20.30 -1.94 34.94
CA VAL A 19 19.28 -2.99 34.82
C VAL A 19 18.03 -2.38 34.19
N SER A 20 18.04 -2.23 32.87
CA SER A 20 16.91 -1.77 32.07
C SER A 20 16.33 -2.95 31.30
N CYS A 21 14.99 -3.09 31.26
CA CYS A 21 14.32 -3.94 30.29
C CYS A 21 14.48 -3.30 28.91
N THR A 22 15.37 -3.87 28.10
CA THR A 22 15.61 -3.47 26.70
C THR A 22 14.93 -4.41 25.71
N ASP A 23 14.16 -5.38 26.21
CA ASP A 23 13.38 -6.25 25.36
C ASP A 23 12.15 -5.49 24.84
N LEU A 24 12.22 -5.13 23.56
CA LEU A 24 11.21 -4.39 22.82
C LEU A 24 10.53 -5.29 21.78
N SER A 25 10.60 -6.63 21.94
CA SER A 25 9.88 -7.53 21.04
C SER A 25 8.38 -7.31 21.18
N GLU A 26 7.70 -7.07 20.07
CA GLU A 26 6.25 -6.92 20.00
C GLU A 26 5.67 -8.01 19.12
N GLU A 27 4.61 -8.67 19.58
CA GLU A 27 3.79 -9.52 18.71
C GLU A 27 2.88 -8.62 17.87
N THR A 28 3.19 -8.50 16.59
CA THR A 28 2.40 -7.69 15.66
C THR A 28 1.24 -8.50 15.09
N TYR A 29 0.00 -8.14 15.43
CA TYR A 29 -1.19 -8.76 14.84
C TYR A 29 -1.68 -8.07 13.56
N SER A 30 -1.16 -6.88 13.26
CA SER A 30 -1.60 -6.03 12.14
C SER A 30 -0.83 -6.29 10.84
N VAL A 31 0.27 -7.04 10.91
CA VAL A 31 1.16 -7.32 9.79
C VAL A 31 1.44 -8.81 9.78
N ILE A 32 1.44 -9.41 8.59
CA ILE A 32 1.88 -10.80 8.40
C ILE A 32 3.41 -10.77 8.33
N PRO A 33 4.13 -11.36 9.30
CA PRO A 33 5.58 -11.40 9.28
C PRO A 33 6.06 -12.20 8.08
N SER A 34 6.98 -11.64 7.29
CA SER A 34 7.47 -12.29 6.07
C SER A 34 8.26 -13.57 6.33
N ASP A 35 8.81 -13.72 7.53
CA ASP A 35 9.56 -14.87 8.02
C ASP A 35 8.66 -15.99 8.57
N GLU A 36 7.40 -15.69 8.87
CA GLU A 36 6.41 -16.66 9.37
C GLU A 36 5.42 -17.13 8.29
N PHE A 37 5.41 -16.52 7.11
CA PHE A 37 4.52 -16.86 6.00
C PHE A 37 5.29 -17.54 4.85
N PHE A 38 4.58 -18.30 4.01
CA PHE A 38 5.14 -19.11 2.90
C PHE A 38 5.88 -20.39 3.31
N ASN A 39 5.55 -20.95 4.48
CA ASN A 39 6.21 -22.16 4.98
C ASN A 39 5.62 -23.46 4.40
N ASN A 40 4.44 -23.39 3.80
CA ASN A 40 3.78 -24.53 3.16
C ASN A 40 2.98 -24.10 1.92
N GLU A 41 2.48 -25.11 1.18
CA GLU A 41 1.72 -24.90 -0.06
C GLU A 41 0.42 -24.13 0.16
N GLU A 42 -0.29 -24.37 1.27
CA GLU A 42 -1.56 -23.69 1.58
C GLU A 42 -1.33 -22.19 1.79
N GLU A 43 -0.32 -21.80 2.57
CA GLU A 43 0.07 -20.40 2.77
C GLU A 43 0.52 -19.74 1.46
N PHE A 44 1.27 -20.46 0.63
CA PHE A 44 1.69 -19.96 -0.68
C PHE A 44 0.46 -19.69 -1.57
N LEU A 45 -0.51 -20.60 -1.61
CA LEU A 45 -1.77 -20.43 -2.35
C LEU A 45 -2.61 -19.26 -1.79
N MET A 46 -2.62 -19.05 -0.48
CA MET A 46 -3.29 -17.91 0.14
C MET A 46 -2.70 -16.56 -0.31
N SER A 47 -1.41 -16.51 -0.59
CA SER A 47 -0.77 -15.29 -1.13
C SER A 47 -1.31 -14.90 -2.51
N ALA A 48 -1.56 -15.89 -3.38
CA ALA A 48 -2.18 -15.66 -4.68
C ALA A 48 -3.59 -15.07 -4.55
N GLY A 49 -4.34 -15.47 -3.52
CA GLY A 49 -5.66 -14.91 -3.22
C GLY A 49 -5.65 -13.38 -3.05
N ARG A 50 -4.61 -12.82 -2.42
CA ARG A 50 -4.44 -11.37 -2.26
C ARG A 50 -4.27 -10.66 -3.60
N ILE A 51 -3.48 -11.24 -4.51
CA ILE A 51 -3.23 -10.71 -5.85
C ILE A 51 -4.54 -10.70 -6.66
N TYR A 52 -5.28 -11.80 -6.66
CA TYR A 52 -6.56 -11.88 -7.38
C TYR A 52 -7.64 -10.97 -6.78
N ALA A 53 -7.69 -10.83 -5.46
CA ALA A 53 -8.59 -9.88 -4.80
C ALA A 53 -8.28 -8.43 -5.22
N TYR A 54 -6.99 -8.09 -5.37
CA TYR A 54 -6.58 -6.79 -5.86
C TYR A 54 -6.97 -6.55 -7.32
N LEU A 55 -6.86 -7.57 -8.17
CA LEU A 55 -7.20 -7.50 -9.61
C LEU A 55 -8.67 -7.18 -9.89
N VAL A 56 -9.58 -7.30 -8.91
CA VAL A 56 -10.98 -6.88 -9.06
C VAL A 56 -11.10 -5.42 -9.53
N ARG A 57 -10.16 -4.55 -9.13
CA ARG A 57 -10.14 -3.13 -9.55
C ARG A 57 -9.86 -2.94 -11.04
N TYR A 58 -9.41 -3.97 -11.77
CA TYR A 58 -9.17 -3.89 -13.21
C TYR A 58 -10.42 -3.44 -13.99
N THR A 59 -11.60 -3.90 -13.59
CA THR A 59 -12.89 -3.59 -14.23
C THR A 59 -13.46 -2.23 -13.82
N CYS A 60 -12.78 -1.48 -12.94
CA CYS A 60 -13.18 -0.14 -12.59
C CYS A 60 -13.12 0.78 -13.81
N TYR A 61 -14.24 1.45 -14.13
CA TYR A 61 -14.32 2.36 -15.27
C TYR A 61 -13.34 3.53 -15.16
N ARG A 62 -13.01 3.96 -13.94
CA ARG A 62 -12.05 5.03 -13.67
C ARG A 62 -10.63 4.53 -13.39
N CYS A 63 -10.31 3.32 -13.86
CA CYS A 63 -8.97 2.74 -13.83
C CYS A 63 -8.62 2.20 -15.22
N ILE A 64 -8.13 0.95 -15.32
CA ILE A 64 -7.67 0.38 -16.59
C ILE A 64 -8.80 0.23 -17.59
N TRP A 65 -9.88 -0.48 -17.23
CA TRP A 65 -10.88 -0.89 -18.22
C TRP A 65 -11.48 0.29 -18.99
N GLY A 66 -11.94 1.33 -18.29
CA GLY A 66 -12.52 2.47 -18.98
C GLY A 66 -11.50 3.24 -19.81
N THR A 67 -10.27 3.40 -19.32
CA THR A 67 -9.21 4.11 -20.06
C THR A 67 -8.83 3.40 -21.35
N ILE A 68 -8.63 2.07 -21.33
CA ILE A 68 -8.29 1.32 -22.55
C ILE A 68 -9.48 1.26 -23.52
N THR A 69 -10.71 1.26 -23.00
CA THR A 69 -11.93 1.25 -23.82
C THR A 69 -12.12 2.60 -24.52
N VAL A 70 -12.02 3.71 -23.80
CA VAL A 70 -12.29 5.05 -24.34
C VAL A 70 -11.13 5.64 -25.13
N SER A 71 -9.89 5.19 -24.89
CA SER A 71 -8.73 5.58 -25.69
C SER A 71 -8.62 4.80 -27.01
N THR A 72 -9.57 3.92 -27.29
CA THR A 72 -9.67 3.19 -28.55
C THR A 72 -11.01 3.48 -29.21
N ASP A 73 -11.30 2.81 -30.33
CA ASP A 73 -12.59 2.86 -31.02
C ASP A 73 -13.63 1.88 -30.45
N GLU A 74 -13.32 1.18 -29.34
CA GLU A 74 -14.23 0.23 -28.68
C GLU A 74 -15.41 0.93 -27.99
N GLY A 75 -15.19 2.12 -27.41
CA GLY A 75 -16.22 2.86 -26.72
C GLY A 75 -15.95 4.35 -26.62
N VAL A 76 -17.00 5.11 -26.33
CA VAL A 76 -16.94 6.55 -26.11
C VAL A 76 -17.84 6.93 -24.94
N SER A 77 -17.42 7.89 -24.12
CA SER A 77 -18.27 8.50 -23.09
C SER A 77 -18.81 9.83 -23.64
N PRO A 78 -20.04 9.87 -24.19
CA PRO A 78 -20.61 11.10 -24.69
C PRO A 78 -21.12 11.97 -23.53
N LEU A 79 -21.09 13.29 -23.75
CA LEU A 79 -21.86 14.22 -22.93
C LEU A 79 -23.35 13.83 -23.00
N ARG A 80 -23.92 13.49 -21.86
CA ARG A 80 -25.37 13.27 -21.72
C ARG A 80 -26.02 14.49 -21.04
N GLU A 81 -27.33 14.65 -21.26
CA GLU A 81 -28.12 15.74 -20.67
C GLU A 81 -27.81 15.94 -19.18
N GLY A 82 -27.72 17.20 -18.77
CA GLY A 82 -27.40 17.54 -17.38
C GLY A 82 -25.93 17.36 -17.00
N ASN A 83 -25.00 17.44 -17.96
CA ASN A 83 -23.55 17.32 -17.73
C ASN A 83 -23.14 15.95 -17.17
N GLN A 84 -23.91 14.92 -17.49
CA GLN A 84 -23.63 13.55 -17.05
C GLN A 84 -22.46 12.98 -17.86
N TRP A 85 -21.59 12.23 -17.18
CA TRP A 85 -20.47 11.46 -17.76
C TRP A 85 -19.36 12.29 -18.43
N VAL A 86 -19.34 13.60 -18.17
CA VAL A 86 -18.30 14.49 -18.69
C VAL A 86 -16.99 14.31 -17.92
N ASP A 87 -17.07 14.13 -16.59
CA ASP A 87 -15.92 13.98 -15.69
C ASP A 87 -14.79 14.96 -16.03
N ASP A 88 -15.15 16.26 -16.09
CA ASP A 88 -14.27 17.38 -16.45
C ASP A 88 -13.59 17.28 -17.83
N GLY A 89 -14.12 16.44 -18.72
CA GLY A 89 -13.62 16.22 -20.07
C GLY A 89 -12.58 15.13 -20.17
N VAL A 90 -12.27 14.41 -19.08
CA VAL A 90 -11.21 13.40 -19.08
C VAL A 90 -11.41 12.35 -20.18
N TRP A 91 -12.64 11.86 -20.37
CA TRP A 91 -12.93 10.84 -21.37
C TRP A 91 -12.75 11.35 -22.80
N ARG A 92 -13.10 12.60 -23.05
CA ARG A 92 -12.88 13.25 -24.34
C ARG A 92 -11.38 13.35 -24.60
N ASP A 93 -10.61 13.78 -23.61
CA ASP A 93 -9.18 14.01 -23.76
C ASP A 93 -8.42 12.68 -23.89
N MET A 94 -8.88 11.61 -23.21
CA MET A 94 -8.41 10.24 -23.42
C MET A 94 -8.67 9.76 -24.85
N HIS A 95 -9.92 9.88 -25.32
CA HIS A 95 -10.32 9.47 -26.67
C HIS A 95 -9.61 10.26 -27.78
N ALA A 96 -9.37 11.55 -27.55
CA ALA A 96 -8.64 12.41 -28.48
C ALA A 96 -7.11 12.26 -28.38
N HIS A 97 -6.61 11.43 -27.45
CA HIS A 97 -5.18 11.31 -27.14
C HIS A 97 -4.49 12.65 -26.82
N THR A 98 -5.20 13.55 -26.12
CA THR A 98 -4.70 14.86 -25.67
C THR A 98 -4.45 14.92 -24.17
N TRP A 99 -4.26 13.76 -23.53
CA TRP A 99 -4.03 13.65 -22.10
C TRP A 99 -2.67 14.25 -21.69
N THR A 100 -2.59 14.69 -20.44
CA THR A 100 -1.39 15.31 -19.85
C THR A 100 -0.86 14.46 -18.69
N PRO A 101 0.44 14.56 -18.34
CA PRO A 101 0.99 13.85 -17.19
C PRO A 101 0.29 14.14 -15.86
N ASP A 102 -0.32 15.33 -15.72
CA ASP A 102 -1.01 15.76 -14.49
C ASP A 102 -2.43 15.20 -14.34
N MET A 103 -2.91 14.35 -15.26
CA MET A 103 -4.24 13.76 -15.15
C MET A 103 -4.29 12.68 -14.06
N GLN A 104 -5.15 12.90 -13.05
CA GLN A 104 -5.33 12.01 -11.91
C GLN A 104 -5.67 10.56 -12.30
N ASP A 105 -6.42 10.38 -13.39
CA ASP A 105 -6.81 9.05 -13.87
C ASP A 105 -5.58 8.24 -14.35
N LEU A 106 -4.57 8.89 -14.93
CA LEU A 106 -3.30 8.22 -15.30
C LEU A 106 -2.48 7.83 -14.06
N GLU A 107 -2.41 8.71 -13.06
CA GLU A 107 -1.78 8.41 -11.76
C GLU A 107 -2.45 7.20 -11.10
N THR A 108 -3.79 7.18 -11.08
CA THR A 108 -4.57 6.08 -10.49
C THR A 108 -4.28 4.74 -11.19
N ILE A 109 -4.11 4.74 -12.51
CA ILE A 109 -3.75 3.54 -13.29
C ILE A 109 -2.33 3.08 -12.96
N TRP A 110 -1.39 4.02 -12.87
CA TRP A 110 -0.01 3.73 -12.50
C TRP A 110 0.07 3.08 -11.11
N GLU A 111 -0.57 3.70 -10.12
CA GLU A 111 -0.65 3.17 -8.76
C GLU A 111 -1.32 1.79 -8.70
N PHE A 112 -2.36 1.57 -9.51
CA PHE A 112 -2.98 0.25 -9.60
C PHE A 112 -2.02 -0.80 -10.15
N LEU A 113 -1.33 -0.51 -11.27
CA LEU A 113 -0.41 -1.46 -11.89
C LEU A 113 0.77 -1.79 -10.98
N PHE A 114 1.46 -0.78 -10.45
CA PHE A 114 2.62 -0.99 -9.58
C PHE A 114 2.25 -1.47 -8.19
N GLY A 115 1.09 -1.05 -7.67
CA GLY A 115 0.52 -1.60 -6.45
C GLY A 115 0.26 -3.10 -6.58
N GLY A 116 -0.31 -3.54 -7.70
CA GLY A 116 -0.50 -4.97 -7.98
C GLY A 116 0.82 -5.73 -8.11
N ILE A 117 1.80 -5.18 -8.82
CA ILE A 117 3.15 -5.77 -8.95
C ILE A 117 3.82 -5.95 -7.58
N SER A 118 3.66 -4.99 -6.67
CA SER A 118 4.23 -5.06 -5.32
C SER A 118 3.64 -6.16 -4.43
N LEU A 119 2.53 -6.78 -4.84
CA LEU A 119 1.93 -7.91 -4.12
C LEU A 119 2.54 -9.26 -4.49
N CYS A 120 3.31 -9.32 -5.58
CA CYS A 120 4.02 -10.50 -6.07
C CYS A 120 5.44 -10.54 -5.51
#